data_AF-A0AAT9HP76-F1
#
_entry.id   AF-A0AAT9HP76-F1
#
_cell.length_a   1.000
_cell.length_b   1.000
_cell.length_c   1.000
_cell.angle_alpha   90.00
_cell.angle_beta   90.00
_cell.angle_gamma   90.00
#
_symmetry.space_group_name_H-M   'P 1'
#
loop_
_entity.id
_entity.type
_entity.pdbx_description
1 polymer ?
#
loop_
_entity_poly.entity_id
_entity_poly.type
_entity_poly.pdbx_seq_one_letter_code
_entity_poly.pdbx_strand_id
1 'polypeptide(L)'
;MERPAWAPRSIDISVPSVSRMYDYYLGGSHNFEVDREAARRAMEFMPGLPKVMQANRAFMRRAVRFAAGEGITQFLDIGSGIPTFGSVHEVAQAAVPDARVMYVDHDPVAVAHSQAVLEGNDGADVLAADLRKPQEILESPGVRRLIDLDRPVGLLLVAILHFVEDADDPYAAVAELRQALAPGSMLVLTHAAYEGIPLPAERAEGRWTCTRRLATR
;
A
#
# COMPACT_ATOMS: atom_id res chain seq x y z
N MET A 1 1.49 -24.88 -13.63
CA MET A 1 0.65 -23.66 -13.65
C MET A 1 1.25 -22.75 -14.70
N GLU A 2 0.49 -22.39 -15.73
CA GLU A 2 0.98 -21.51 -16.80
C GLU A 2 1.03 -20.07 -16.27
N ARG A 3 2.12 -19.32 -16.55
CA ARG A 3 2.29 -17.96 -16.04
C ARG A 3 1.38 -17.02 -16.86
N PRO A 4 0.45 -16.28 -16.23
CA PRO A 4 -0.42 -15.36 -16.94
C PRO A 4 0.38 -14.18 -17.52
N ALA A 5 -0.08 -13.64 -18.65
CA ALA A 5 0.63 -12.62 -19.43
C ALA A 5 0.89 -11.30 -18.65
N TRP A 6 0.05 -10.99 -17.66
CA TRP A 6 0.19 -9.80 -16.83
C TRP A 6 1.29 -9.92 -15.77
N ALA A 7 1.74 -11.14 -15.45
CA ALA A 7 2.68 -11.37 -14.35
C ALA A 7 4.13 -11.13 -14.79
N PRO A 8 4.87 -10.19 -14.16
CA PRO A 8 6.29 -9.99 -14.45
C PRO A 8 7.09 -11.29 -14.31
N ARG A 9 8.05 -11.52 -15.22
CA ARG A 9 8.84 -12.76 -15.27
C ARG A 9 9.77 -12.96 -14.05
N SER A 10 10.14 -11.86 -13.38
CA SER A 10 11.03 -11.84 -12.22
C SER A 10 10.40 -12.36 -10.93
N ILE A 11 9.09 -12.55 -10.87
CA ILE A 11 8.38 -12.91 -9.63
C ILE A 11 8.35 -14.43 -9.42
N ASP A 12 8.59 -14.85 -8.18
CA ASP A 12 8.25 -16.18 -7.70
C ASP A 12 6.74 -16.28 -7.44
N ILE A 13 6.04 -17.06 -8.27
CA ILE A 13 4.60 -17.27 -8.18
C ILE A 13 4.22 -18.43 -7.25
N SER A 14 5.21 -19.04 -6.57
CA SER A 14 5.01 -20.12 -5.59
C SER A 14 4.93 -19.62 -4.15
N VAL A 15 5.40 -18.40 -3.89
CA VAL A 15 5.31 -17.73 -2.59
C VAL A 15 4.17 -16.72 -2.64
N PRO A 16 3.23 -16.68 -1.69
CA PRO A 16 2.16 -15.69 -1.66
C PRO A 16 2.67 -14.28 -1.31
N SER A 17 1.95 -13.25 -1.77
CA SER A 17 2.22 -11.83 -1.48
C SER A 17 1.03 -11.20 -0.78
N VAL A 18 1.30 -10.31 0.17
CA VAL A 18 0.29 -9.51 0.85
C VAL A 18 -0.54 -8.68 -0.14
N SER A 19 0.10 -8.03 -1.13
CA SER A 19 -0.60 -7.20 -2.11
C SER A 19 -1.55 -8.03 -2.98
N ARG A 20 -1.15 -9.25 -3.35
CA ARG A 20 -1.99 -10.20 -4.10
C ARG A 20 -3.10 -10.82 -3.24
N MET A 21 -2.85 -11.07 -1.96
CA MET A 21 -3.90 -11.48 -1.02
C MET A 21 -4.94 -10.38 -0.83
N TYR A 22 -4.50 -9.11 -0.71
CA TYR A 22 -5.38 -7.94 -0.61
C TYR A 22 -6.26 -7.82 -1.86
N ASP A 23 -5.67 -7.96 -3.06
CA ASP A 23 -6.40 -8.00 -4.32
C ASP A 23 -7.50 -9.09 -4.31
N TYR A 24 -7.18 -10.30 -3.86
CA TYR A 24 -8.15 -11.38 -3.73
C TYR A 24 -9.30 -11.04 -2.76
N TYR A 25 -9.01 -10.44 -1.60
CA TYR A 25 -10.06 -10.03 -0.64
C TYR A 25 -11.03 -8.99 -1.21
N LEU A 26 -10.57 -8.19 -2.17
CA LEU A 26 -11.39 -7.22 -2.87
C LEU A 26 -12.11 -7.79 -4.10
N GLY A 27 -11.91 -9.08 -4.42
CA GLY A 27 -12.48 -9.73 -5.60
C GLY A 27 -11.71 -9.45 -6.89
N GLY A 28 -10.45 -9.03 -6.81
CA GLY A 28 -9.57 -8.84 -7.94
C GLY A 28 -9.04 -10.13 -8.54
N SER A 29 -8.38 -10.01 -9.70
CA SER A 29 -7.87 -11.14 -10.50
C SER A 29 -6.35 -11.18 -10.64
N HIS A 30 -5.62 -10.27 -10.00
CA HIS A 30 -4.16 -10.16 -10.07
C HIS A 30 -3.50 -10.94 -8.92
N ASN A 31 -3.93 -12.19 -8.77
CA ASN A 31 -3.50 -13.10 -7.72
C ASN A 31 -3.37 -14.55 -8.25
N PHE A 32 -2.44 -15.30 -7.68
CA PHE A 32 -2.18 -16.70 -7.99
C PHE A 32 -2.88 -17.63 -6.99
N GLU A 33 -2.91 -18.93 -7.27
CA GLU A 33 -3.57 -19.89 -6.37
C GLU A 33 -2.91 -19.92 -4.99
N VAL A 34 -1.60 -19.70 -4.90
CA VAL A 34 -0.89 -19.64 -3.60
C VAL A 34 -1.37 -18.46 -2.74
N ASP A 35 -1.70 -17.32 -3.35
CA ASP A 35 -2.25 -16.17 -2.66
C ASP A 35 -3.68 -16.46 -2.19
N ARG A 36 -4.50 -17.08 -3.05
CA ARG A 36 -5.88 -17.45 -2.72
C ARG A 36 -5.94 -18.45 -1.58
N GLU A 37 -5.06 -19.45 -1.59
CA GLU A 37 -4.97 -20.44 -0.53
C GLU A 37 -4.55 -19.80 0.81
N ALA A 38 -3.50 -18.95 0.80
CA ALA A 38 -3.10 -18.19 1.99
C ALA A 38 -4.24 -17.28 2.48
N ALA A 39 -4.96 -16.64 1.56
CA ALA A 39 -6.05 -15.73 1.88
C ALA A 39 -7.26 -16.46 2.48
N ARG A 40 -7.64 -17.63 1.96
CA ARG A 40 -8.70 -18.49 2.51
C ARG A 40 -8.35 -18.95 3.93
N ARG A 41 -7.11 -19.38 4.17
CA ARG A 41 -6.65 -19.75 5.51
C ARG A 41 -6.76 -18.58 6.50
N ALA A 42 -6.40 -17.37 6.09
CA ALA A 42 -6.58 -16.20 6.93
C ALA A 42 -8.07 -15.88 7.20
N MET A 43 -8.97 -16.10 6.23
CA MET A 43 -10.43 -15.94 6.41
C MET A 43 -11.05 -16.97 7.36
N GLU A 44 -10.46 -18.16 7.54
CA GLU A 44 -10.92 -19.12 8.56
C GLU A 44 -10.81 -18.54 9.98
N PHE A 45 -9.82 -17.66 10.21
CA PHE A 45 -9.63 -17.00 11.51
C PHE A 45 -10.38 -15.68 11.61
N MET A 46 -10.35 -14.89 10.53
CA MET A 46 -11.06 -13.62 10.46
C MET A 46 -11.98 -13.61 9.25
N PRO A 47 -13.19 -14.19 9.37
CA PRO A 47 -14.16 -14.24 8.27
C PRO A 47 -14.57 -12.85 7.74
N GLY A 48 -14.38 -11.82 8.56
CA GLY A 48 -14.62 -10.42 8.21
C GLY A 48 -13.56 -9.77 7.32
N LEU A 49 -12.42 -10.42 7.02
CA LEU A 49 -11.30 -9.82 6.29
C LEU A 49 -11.71 -9.09 5.00
N PRO A 50 -12.51 -9.67 4.09
CA PRO A 50 -12.96 -8.94 2.89
C PRO A 50 -13.66 -7.61 3.21
N LYS A 51 -14.53 -7.58 4.22
CA LYS A 51 -15.23 -6.36 4.64
C LYS A 51 -14.26 -5.36 5.29
N VAL A 52 -13.29 -5.83 6.07
CA VAL A 52 -12.23 -4.97 6.64
C VAL A 52 -11.42 -4.32 5.53
N MET A 53 -11.01 -5.07 4.50
CA MET A 53 -10.24 -4.54 3.37
C MET A 53 -11.05 -3.54 2.53
N GLN A 54 -12.35 -3.80 2.33
CA GLN A 54 -13.26 -2.84 1.69
C GLN A 54 -13.42 -1.56 2.52
N ALA A 55 -13.58 -1.68 3.85
CA ALA A 55 -13.68 -0.55 4.75
C ALA A 55 -12.39 0.29 4.75
N ASN A 56 -11.22 -0.36 4.72
CA ASN A 56 -9.92 0.30 4.62
C ASN A 56 -9.78 1.08 3.30
N ARG A 57 -10.17 0.49 2.14
CA ARG A 57 -10.21 1.22 0.87
C ARG A 57 -11.21 2.38 0.89
N ALA A 58 -12.38 2.20 1.51
CA ALA A 58 -13.34 3.28 1.66
C ALA A 58 -12.79 4.42 2.55
N PHE A 59 -12.05 4.10 3.62
CA PHE A 59 -11.35 5.09 4.45
C PHE A 59 -10.31 5.85 3.65
N MET A 60 -9.43 5.16 2.91
CA MET A 60 -8.42 5.80 2.06
C MET A 60 -9.06 6.83 1.13
N ARG A 61 -10.11 6.46 0.40
CA ARG A 61 -10.80 7.38 -0.53
C ARG A 61 -11.39 8.61 0.17
N ARG A 62 -11.92 8.44 1.39
CA ARG A 62 -12.42 9.58 2.19
C ARG A 62 -11.28 10.47 2.69
N ALA A 63 -10.18 9.86 3.16
CA ALA A 63 -9.03 10.58 3.67
C ALA A 63 -8.31 11.38 2.58
N VAL A 64 -8.13 10.81 1.38
CA VAL A 64 -7.57 11.53 0.21
C VAL A 64 -8.45 12.70 -0.18
N ARG A 65 -9.78 12.50 -0.25
CA ARG A 65 -10.72 13.58 -0.57
C ARG A 65 -10.71 14.68 0.48
N PHE A 66 -10.61 14.32 1.76
CA PHE A 66 -10.49 15.27 2.85
C PHE A 66 -9.18 16.08 2.72
N ALA A 67 -8.04 15.42 2.58
CA ALA A 67 -6.75 16.08 2.41
C ALA A 67 -6.73 17.01 1.18
N ALA A 68 -7.32 16.59 0.06
CA ALA A 68 -7.48 17.43 -1.12
C ALA A 68 -8.34 18.68 -0.84
N GLY A 69 -9.44 18.53 -0.08
CA GLY A 69 -10.28 19.65 0.37
C GLY A 69 -9.56 20.63 1.29
N GLU A 70 -8.58 20.15 2.05
CA GLU A 70 -7.71 20.95 2.92
C GLU A 70 -6.49 21.55 2.18
N GLY A 71 -6.45 21.43 0.85
CA GLY A 71 -5.43 22.06 0.00
C GLY A 71 -4.20 21.21 -0.31
N ILE A 72 -4.19 19.92 0.06
CA ILE A 72 -3.13 19.00 -0.36
C ILE A 72 -3.31 18.66 -1.85
N THR A 73 -2.28 18.93 -2.65
CA THR A 73 -2.28 18.64 -4.09
C THR A 73 -1.20 17.62 -4.51
N GLN A 74 -0.50 17.03 -3.55
CA GLN A 74 0.58 16.08 -3.79
C GLN A 74 0.45 14.93 -2.80
N PHE A 75 0.55 13.70 -3.27
CA PHE A 75 0.37 12.51 -2.44
C PHE A 75 1.55 11.56 -2.65
N LEU A 76 2.06 11.02 -1.54
CA LEU A 76 3.06 9.95 -1.51
C LEU A 76 2.40 8.74 -0.85
N ASP A 77 2.10 7.71 -1.64
CA ASP A 77 1.37 6.51 -1.20
C ASP A 77 2.32 5.31 -1.09
N ILE A 78 2.76 5.00 0.13
CA ILE A 78 3.76 3.96 0.39
C ILE A 78 3.07 2.67 0.86
N GLY A 79 3.37 1.57 0.17
CA GLY A 79 2.62 0.32 0.29
C GLY A 79 1.30 0.38 -0.49
N SER A 80 1.31 1.00 -1.66
CA SER A 80 0.11 1.27 -2.47
C SER A 80 -0.69 0.01 -2.86
N GLY A 81 0.00 -1.12 -2.98
CA GLY A 81 -0.54 -2.41 -3.40
C GLY A 81 -0.98 -2.42 -4.86
N ILE A 82 -1.69 -3.49 -5.24
CA ILE A 82 -2.22 -3.62 -6.59
C ILE A 82 -3.33 -2.58 -6.81
N PRO A 83 -3.32 -1.82 -7.92
CA PRO A 83 -4.37 -0.87 -8.27
C PRO A 83 -5.76 -1.50 -8.26
N THR A 84 -6.72 -0.76 -7.71
CA THR A 84 -8.14 -1.15 -7.66
C THR A 84 -9.02 0.06 -7.94
N PHE A 85 -10.34 -0.14 -8.09
CA PHE A 85 -11.28 0.95 -8.32
C PHE A 85 -11.20 2.03 -7.23
N GLY A 86 -11.03 3.29 -7.64
CA GLY A 86 -10.88 4.42 -6.75
C GLY A 86 -9.47 4.50 -6.16
N SER A 87 -8.47 4.33 -7.02
CA SER A 87 -7.06 4.54 -6.69
C SER A 87 -6.80 6.00 -6.28
N VAL A 88 -5.73 6.25 -5.52
CA VAL A 88 -5.42 7.57 -4.95
C VAL A 88 -5.43 8.69 -6.00
N HIS A 89 -4.80 8.50 -7.16
CA HIS A 89 -4.77 9.50 -8.24
C HIS A 89 -6.16 9.79 -8.79
N GLU A 90 -7.01 8.78 -9.01
CA GLU A 90 -8.38 9.00 -9.49
C GLU A 90 -9.18 9.87 -8.50
N VAL A 91 -9.04 9.60 -7.19
CA VAL A 91 -9.74 10.36 -6.15
C VAL A 91 -9.19 11.77 -6.01
N ALA A 92 -7.86 11.91 -6.03
CA ALA A 92 -7.19 13.20 -5.90
C ALA A 92 -7.45 14.09 -7.12
N GLN A 93 -7.28 13.56 -8.33
CA GLN A 93 -7.45 14.28 -9.59
C GLN A 93 -8.92 14.65 -9.87
N ALA A 94 -9.88 13.87 -9.36
CA ALA A 94 -11.29 14.25 -9.39
C ALA A 94 -11.60 15.48 -8.52
N ALA A 95 -10.84 15.72 -7.44
CA ALA A 95 -11.01 16.88 -6.57
C ALA A 95 -10.12 18.06 -7.00
N VAL A 96 -8.90 17.78 -7.45
CA VAL A 96 -7.89 18.75 -7.87
C VAL A 96 -7.22 18.20 -9.14
N PRO A 97 -7.61 18.67 -10.34
CA PRO A 97 -7.14 18.09 -11.61
C PRO A 97 -5.62 17.97 -11.75
N ASP A 98 -4.86 18.91 -11.21
CA ASP A 98 -3.39 18.94 -11.25
C ASP A 98 -2.73 18.18 -10.07
N ALA A 99 -3.49 17.36 -9.34
CA ALA A 99 -2.98 16.59 -8.21
C ALA A 99 -1.91 15.58 -8.68
N ARG A 100 -0.81 15.55 -7.93
CA ARG A 100 0.33 14.66 -8.19
C ARG A 100 0.37 13.49 -7.22
N VAL A 101 0.58 12.28 -7.72
CA VAL A 101 0.59 11.06 -6.89
C VAL A 101 1.79 10.20 -7.23
N MET A 102 2.67 10.00 -6.24
CA MET A 102 3.75 9.02 -6.33
C MET A 102 3.35 7.77 -5.53
N TYR A 103 3.18 6.66 -6.22
CA TYR A 103 2.98 5.36 -5.61
C TYR A 103 4.33 4.72 -5.30
N VAL A 104 4.43 4.04 -4.17
CA VAL A 104 5.62 3.27 -3.79
C VAL A 104 5.18 1.88 -3.35
N ASP A 105 5.78 0.86 -3.94
CA ASP A 105 5.59 -0.52 -3.51
C ASP A 105 6.85 -1.34 -3.80
N HIS A 106 7.09 -2.38 -3.00
CA HIS A 106 8.21 -3.30 -3.25
C HIS A 106 7.76 -4.55 -4.02
N ASP A 107 6.46 -4.85 -4.08
CA ASP A 107 5.92 -5.97 -4.84
C ASP A 107 6.00 -5.65 -6.35
N PRO A 108 6.77 -6.42 -7.15
CA PRO A 108 6.88 -6.17 -8.57
C PRO A 108 5.55 -6.31 -9.34
N VAL A 109 4.59 -7.08 -8.82
CA VAL A 109 3.23 -7.16 -9.39
C VAL A 109 2.50 -5.83 -9.23
N ALA A 110 2.54 -5.25 -8.02
CA ALA A 110 1.93 -3.95 -7.75
C ALA A 110 2.53 -2.86 -8.64
N VAL A 111 3.87 -2.81 -8.72
CA VAL A 111 4.59 -1.84 -9.56
C VAL A 111 4.21 -2.00 -11.04
N ALA A 112 4.26 -3.22 -11.58
CA ALA A 112 3.95 -3.45 -12.99
C ALA A 112 2.50 -3.11 -13.35
N HIS A 113 1.54 -3.41 -12.46
CA HIS A 113 0.15 -3.02 -12.68
C HIS A 113 -0.06 -1.52 -12.58
N SER A 114 0.58 -0.85 -11.62
CA SER A 114 0.54 0.61 -11.52
C SER A 114 1.10 1.26 -12.78
N GLN A 115 2.22 0.77 -13.33
CA GLN A 115 2.76 1.29 -14.60
C GLN A 115 1.75 1.19 -15.75
N ALA A 116 1.06 0.06 -15.88
CA ALA A 116 0.05 -0.14 -16.92
C ALA A 116 -1.19 0.75 -16.71
N VAL A 117 -1.64 0.94 -15.47
CA VAL A 117 -2.81 1.79 -15.14
C VAL A 117 -2.50 3.28 -15.32
N LEU A 118 -1.26 3.69 -15.10
CA LEU A 118 -0.83 5.09 -15.15
C LEU A 118 -0.36 5.54 -16.54
N GLU A 119 -0.41 4.67 -17.55
CA GLU A 119 -0.04 5.02 -18.92
C GLU A 119 -0.85 6.23 -19.41
N GLY A 120 -0.15 7.31 -19.78
CA GLY A 120 -0.77 8.57 -20.22
C GLY A 120 -1.17 9.55 -19.11
N ASN A 121 -0.85 9.27 -17.84
CA ASN A 121 -1.09 10.19 -16.73
C ASN A 121 0.21 10.87 -16.26
N ASP A 122 0.45 12.11 -16.70
CA ASP A 122 1.66 12.87 -16.31
C ASP A 122 1.67 13.29 -14.83
N GLY A 123 0.53 13.20 -14.15
CA GLY A 123 0.38 13.54 -12.74
C GLY A 123 0.60 12.37 -11.79
N ALA A 124 0.84 11.15 -12.27
CA ALA A 124 1.02 10.00 -11.40
C ALA A 124 2.08 9.02 -11.92
N ASP A 125 2.90 8.51 -11.00
CA ASP A 125 3.98 7.57 -11.31
C ASP A 125 4.13 6.55 -10.18
N VAL A 126 4.90 5.49 -10.40
CA VAL A 126 5.17 4.43 -9.41
C VAL A 126 6.66 4.13 -9.28
N LEU A 127 7.12 4.02 -8.05
CA LEU A 127 8.48 3.66 -7.68
C LEU A 127 8.51 2.28 -7.03
N ALA A 128 9.40 1.41 -7.52
CA ALA A 128 9.77 0.18 -6.84
C ALA A 128 10.74 0.50 -5.69
N ALA A 129 10.27 0.51 -4.44
CA ALA A 129 11.11 0.78 -3.27
C ALA A 129 10.50 0.21 -1.97
N ASP A 130 11.33 0.11 -0.94
CA ASP A 130 11.00 -0.48 0.36
C ASP A 130 10.77 0.61 1.42
N LEU A 131 9.66 0.54 2.15
CA LEU A 131 9.33 1.46 3.26
C LEU A 131 10.40 1.48 4.35
N ARG A 132 11.13 0.37 4.54
CA ARG A 132 12.22 0.27 5.53
C ARG A 132 13.45 1.07 5.14
N LYS A 133 13.45 1.67 3.95
CA LYS A 133 14.56 2.49 3.42
C LYS A 133 14.04 3.85 2.95
N PRO A 134 13.61 4.73 3.86
CA PRO A 134 12.89 5.94 3.48
C PRO A 134 13.75 6.91 2.65
N GLN A 135 15.05 7.00 2.91
CA GLN A 135 15.93 7.81 2.07
C GLN A 135 16.00 7.36 0.61
N GLU A 136 15.99 6.05 0.34
CA GLU A 136 15.96 5.56 -1.05
C GLU A 136 14.68 6.02 -1.78
N ILE A 137 13.57 6.16 -1.04
CA ILE A 137 12.32 6.71 -1.57
C ILE A 137 12.46 8.22 -1.79
N LEU A 138 12.81 8.98 -0.74
CA LEU A 138 12.83 10.44 -0.75
C LEU A 138 13.85 11.01 -1.75
N GLU A 139 14.98 10.33 -1.94
CA GLU A 139 16.03 10.76 -2.86
C GLU A 139 15.83 10.27 -4.30
N SER A 140 14.87 9.39 -4.53
CA SER A 140 14.60 8.83 -5.86
C SER A 140 14.35 9.94 -6.89
N PRO A 141 14.99 9.87 -8.07
CA PRO A 141 14.74 10.84 -9.15
C PRO A 141 13.27 10.90 -9.59
N GLY A 142 12.52 9.80 -9.46
CA GLY A 142 11.09 9.77 -9.75
C GLY A 142 10.30 10.61 -8.76
N VAL A 143 10.54 10.39 -7.46
CA VAL A 143 9.91 11.15 -6.37
C VAL A 143 10.25 12.63 -6.48
N ARG A 144 11.53 12.98 -6.63
CA ARG A 144 11.97 14.40 -6.72
C ARG A 144 11.48 15.13 -7.96
N ARG A 145 11.16 14.42 -9.06
CA ARG A 145 10.53 15.03 -10.24
C ARG A 145 9.06 15.35 -10.00
N LEU A 146 8.33 14.43 -9.37
CA LEU A 146 6.87 14.51 -9.29
C LEU A 146 6.38 15.21 -8.02
N ILE A 147 7.08 15.04 -6.90
CA ILE A 147 6.69 15.53 -5.59
C ILE A 147 7.67 16.60 -5.14
N ASP A 148 7.14 17.80 -4.91
CA ASP A 148 7.84 18.92 -4.29
C ASP A 148 7.66 18.84 -2.77
N LEU A 149 8.69 18.35 -2.07
CA LEU A 149 8.68 18.13 -0.62
C LEU A 149 8.75 19.44 0.19
N ASP A 150 9.09 20.58 -0.44
CA ASP A 150 9.07 21.91 0.18
C ASP A 150 7.64 22.48 0.25
N ARG A 151 6.67 21.77 -0.33
CA ARG A 151 5.23 22.07 -0.26
C ARG A 151 4.48 20.97 0.49
N PRO A 152 3.29 21.24 1.04
CA PRO A 152 2.50 20.23 1.73
C PRO A 152 2.24 18.96 0.91
N VAL A 153 2.45 17.80 1.53
CA VAL A 153 2.24 16.46 0.96
C VAL A 153 1.28 15.66 1.83
N GLY A 154 0.38 14.92 1.20
CA GLY A 154 -0.40 13.85 1.82
C GLY A 154 0.41 12.55 1.81
N LEU A 155 1.01 12.19 2.93
CA LEU A 155 1.70 10.91 3.10
C LEU A 155 0.69 9.84 3.51
N LEU A 156 0.56 8.80 2.70
CA LEU A 156 -0.31 7.66 2.97
C LEU A 156 0.54 6.45 3.39
N LEU A 157 0.25 5.95 4.59
CA LEU A 157 0.74 4.68 5.14
C LEU A 157 -0.47 3.80 5.46
N VAL A 158 -1.23 3.47 4.41
CA VAL A 158 -2.50 2.76 4.54
C VAL A 158 -2.27 1.27 4.44
N ALA A 159 -2.56 0.56 5.53
CA ALA A 159 -2.47 -0.89 5.64
C ALA A 159 -1.09 -1.49 5.32
N ILE A 160 -0.01 -0.79 5.68
CA ILE A 160 1.37 -1.23 5.42
C ILE A 160 2.18 -1.51 6.69
N LEU A 161 2.05 -0.67 7.73
CA LEU A 161 2.97 -0.70 8.89
C LEU A 161 2.88 -1.98 9.72
N HIS A 162 1.75 -2.68 9.73
CA HIS A 162 1.58 -3.92 10.48
C HIS A 162 2.34 -5.13 9.88
N PHE A 163 2.95 -4.94 8.71
CA PHE A 163 3.87 -5.90 8.08
C PHE A 163 5.34 -5.62 8.38
N VAL A 164 5.68 -4.46 8.95
CA VAL A 164 7.05 -4.14 9.35
C VAL A 164 7.29 -4.71 10.75
N GLU A 165 8.40 -5.42 10.92
CA GLU A 165 8.77 -5.99 12.21
C GLU A 165 9.47 -4.95 13.09
N ASP A 166 9.34 -5.06 14.42
CA ASP A 166 9.97 -4.13 15.36
C ASP A 166 11.51 -4.07 15.20
N ALA A 167 12.12 -5.17 14.75
CA ALA A 167 13.55 -5.24 14.46
C ALA A 167 13.99 -4.37 13.27
N ASP A 168 13.06 -4.02 12.38
CA ASP A 168 13.29 -3.12 11.23
C ASP A 168 13.04 -1.63 11.60
N ASP A 169 12.78 -1.32 12.89
CA ASP A 169 12.53 0.02 13.43
C ASP A 169 11.51 0.86 12.61
N PRO A 170 10.22 0.45 12.58
CA PRO A 170 9.17 1.16 11.86
C PRO A 170 8.99 2.60 12.34
N TYR A 171 9.30 2.89 13.61
CA TYR A 171 9.18 4.24 14.16
C TYR A 171 10.20 5.19 13.55
N ALA A 172 11.47 4.75 13.41
CA ALA A 172 12.49 5.52 12.72
C ALA A 172 12.11 5.78 11.26
N ALA A 173 11.65 4.75 10.54
CA ALA A 173 11.23 4.89 9.15
C ALA A 173 10.10 5.93 8.96
N VAL A 174 9.06 5.88 9.81
CA VAL A 174 7.96 6.86 9.77
C VAL A 174 8.41 8.25 10.21
N ALA A 175 9.30 8.35 11.21
CA ALA A 175 9.82 9.63 11.66
C ALA A 175 10.63 10.32 10.54
N GLU A 176 11.45 9.56 9.83
CA GLU A 176 12.26 10.02 8.70
C GLU A 176 11.39 10.56 7.57
N LEU A 177 10.38 9.80 7.13
CA LEU A 177 9.40 10.26 6.14
C LEU A 177 8.72 11.55 6.57
N ARG A 178 8.25 11.62 7.82
CA ARG A 178 7.54 12.79 8.35
C ARG A 178 8.44 14.02 8.41
N GLN A 179 9.70 13.86 8.80
CA GLN A 179 10.66 14.96 8.91
C GLN A 179 11.01 15.59 7.56
N ALA A 180 10.89 14.84 6.48
CA ALA A 180 11.14 15.34 5.13
C ALA A 180 9.99 16.20 4.55
N LEU A 181 8.82 16.25 5.21
CA LEU A 181 7.65 16.94 4.68
C LEU A 181 7.51 18.37 5.21
N ALA A 182 7.13 19.29 4.33
CA ALA A 182 6.86 20.67 4.71
C ALA A 182 5.72 20.82 5.75
N PRO A 183 5.74 21.87 6.60
CA PRO A 183 4.62 22.21 7.46
C PRO A 183 3.29 22.32 6.67
N GLY A 184 2.20 21.80 7.26
CA GLY A 184 0.90 21.70 6.58
C GLY A 184 0.67 20.38 5.84
N SER A 185 1.69 19.52 5.75
CA SER A 185 1.54 18.14 5.28
C SER A 185 0.61 17.30 6.18
N MET A 186 0.03 16.25 5.61
CA MET A 186 -0.89 15.35 6.31
C MET A 186 -0.39 13.91 6.29
N LEU A 187 -0.47 13.22 7.43
CA LEU A 187 -0.24 11.79 7.52
C LEU A 187 -1.58 11.05 7.61
N VAL A 188 -1.84 10.18 6.65
CA VAL A 188 -2.99 9.25 6.64
C VAL A 188 -2.46 7.85 6.91
N LEU A 189 -2.93 7.23 7.98
CA LEU A 189 -2.39 5.96 8.46
C LEU A 189 -3.51 5.00 8.85
N THR A 190 -3.38 3.73 8.46
CA THR A 190 -4.18 2.64 9.04
C THR A 190 -3.27 1.49 9.47
N HIS A 191 -3.58 0.92 10.64
CA HIS A 191 -2.82 -0.16 11.24
C HIS A 191 -3.77 -1.24 11.74
N ALA A 192 -3.47 -2.50 11.47
CA ALA A 192 -4.24 -3.61 12.01
C ALA A 192 -4.04 -3.67 13.53
N ALA A 193 -5.13 -3.67 14.29
CA ALA A 193 -5.09 -3.80 15.74
C ALA A 193 -5.89 -5.04 16.17
N TYR A 194 -5.42 -5.70 17.22
CA TYR A 194 -6.11 -6.85 17.82
C TYR A 194 -7.23 -6.44 18.78
N GLU A 195 -7.24 -5.16 19.18
CA GLU A 195 -8.22 -4.59 20.08
C GLU A 195 -9.62 -4.68 19.46
N GLY A 196 -10.56 -5.30 20.18
CA GLY A 196 -11.93 -5.51 19.71
C GLY A 196 -12.16 -6.73 18.81
N ILE A 197 -11.12 -7.53 18.52
CA ILE A 197 -11.30 -8.82 17.83
C ILE A 197 -11.70 -9.88 18.88
N PRO A 198 -12.83 -10.58 18.71
CA PRO A 198 -13.25 -11.65 19.62
C PRO A 198 -12.46 -12.95 19.37
N LEU A 199 -11.13 -12.86 19.42
CA LEU A 199 -10.21 -14.01 19.33
C LEU A 199 -9.22 -13.97 20.50
N PRO A 200 -8.89 -15.12 21.13
CA PRO A 200 -7.83 -15.18 22.13
C PRO A 200 -6.48 -14.75 21.54
N ALA A 201 -5.74 -13.87 22.23
CA ALA A 201 -4.48 -13.25 21.77
C ALA A 201 -3.44 -14.29 21.28
N GLU A 202 -3.31 -15.43 21.95
CA GLU A 202 -2.39 -16.52 21.58
C GLU A 202 -2.65 -17.10 20.18
N ARG A 203 -3.90 -17.07 19.68
CA ARG A 203 -4.22 -17.56 18.32
C ARG A 203 -3.95 -16.52 17.24
N ALA A 204 -3.91 -15.24 17.61
CA ALA A 204 -3.65 -14.15 16.70
C ALA A 204 -2.14 -14.07 16.38
N GLU A 205 -1.28 -14.10 17.40
CA GLU A 205 0.18 -13.96 17.25
C GLU A 205 0.82 -15.13 16.48
N GLY A 206 0.44 -16.37 16.77
CA GLY A 206 1.02 -17.58 16.15
C GLY A 206 0.69 -17.79 14.67
N ARG A 207 -0.21 -16.99 14.07
CA ARG A 207 -0.67 -17.16 12.68
C ARG A 207 -0.45 -15.93 11.80
N TRP A 208 -0.46 -14.72 12.36
CA TRP A 208 0.09 -13.56 11.66
C TRP A 208 1.62 -13.68 11.49
N THR A 209 2.30 -14.47 12.33
CA THR A 209 3.69 -14.88 12.08
C THR A 209 3.84 -15.74 10.82
N CYS A 210 2.82 -16.49 10.39
CA CYS A 210 2.83 -17.18 9.10
C CYS A 210 2.77 -16.19 7.94
N THR A 211 1.95 -15.12 8.03
CA THR A 211 1.95 -14.01 7.05
C THR A 211 3.19 -13.11 7.15
N ARG A 212 3.78 -12.89 8.34
CA ARG A 212 5.06 -12.17 8.50
C ARG A 212 6.23 -12.95 7.88
N ARG A 213 6.27 -14.28 8.08
CA ARG A 213 7.26 -15.16 7.41
C ARG A 213 7.12 -15.21 5.88
N LEU A 214 5.95 -14.89 5.34
CA LEU A 214 5.73 -14.78 3.89
C LEU A 214 6.26 -13.44 3.33
N ALA A 215 6.46 -12.42 4.17
CA ALA A 215 7.04 -11.12 3.79
C ALA A 215 8.58 -11.07 3.94
N THR A 216 9.18 -12.01 4.68
CA THR A 216 10.64 -12.11 4.82
C THR A 216 11.21 -13.21 3.93
N ARG A 217 11.48 -12.90 2.66
CA ARG A 217 12.55 -13.49 1.84
C ARG A 217 13.05 -12.51 0.80
#